data_AF-A0A015ITY2-F1
#
_entry.id   AF-A0A015ITY2-F1
#
_cell.length_a   1.000
_cell.length_b   1.000
_cell.length_c   1.000
_cell.angle_alpha   90.00
_cell.angle_beta   90.00
_cell.angle_gamma   90.00
#
_symmetry.space_group_name_H-M   'P 1'
#
loop_
_entity.id
_entity.type
_entity.pdbx_description
1 polymer ?
#
loop_
_entity_poly.entity_id
_entity_poly.type
_entity_poly.pdbx_seq_one_letter_code
_entity_poly.pdbx_strand_id
1 'polypeptide(L)'
;MSEIQVWEHVLKWGLAQNPELPSDITNYSKDDFNALKSTLQQFIPFIKFYNLTSKEFLDEVFPYREILPEELFINLLKDISKSFGS
;
A
#
# COMPACT_ATOMS: atom_id res chain seq x y z
N MET A 1 -14.55 10.28 5.32
CA MET A 1 -13.74 9.15 4.83
C MET A 1 -12.37 9.30 5.47
N SER A 2 -11.93 8.31 6.24
CA SER A 2 -10.57 8.30 6.79
C SER A 2 -9.57 7.98 5.67
N GLU A 3 -8.29 8.28 5.89
CA GLU A 3 -7.28 8.01 4.87
C GLU A 3 -7.13 6.50 4.60
N ILE A 4 -7.32 5.67 5.64
CA ILE A 4 -7.30 4.21 5.47
C ILE A 4 -8.41 3.74 4.53
N GLN A 5 -9.60 4.33 4.61
CA GLN A 5 -10.69 4.02 3.69
C GLN A 5 -10.32 4.40 2.25
N VAL A 6 -9.64 5.54 2.04
CA VAL A 6 -9.17 5.91 0.69
C VAL A 6 -8.23 4.84 0.13
N TRP A 7 -7.26 4.38 0.94
CA TRP A 7 -6.36 3.29 0.57
C TRP A 7 -7.11 1.99 0.23
N GLU A 8 -8.01 1.52 1.10
CA GLU A 8 -8.78 0.30 0.89
C GLU A 8 -9.62 0.36 -0.41
N HIS A 9 -10.22 1.51 -0.72
CA HIS A 9 -11.01 1.68 -1.93
C HIS A 9 -10.14 1.68 -3.18
N VAL A 10 -9.00 2.37 -3.16
CA VAL A 10 -8.04 2.35 -4.28
C VAL A 10 -7.49 0.95 -4.49
N LEU A 11 -7.11 0.26 -3.42
CA LEU A 11 -6.62 -1.11 -3.47
C LEU A 11 -7.68 -2.07 -4.03
N LYS A 12 -8.91 -2.03 -3.50
CA LYS A 12 -10.02 -2.85 -3.99
C LYS A 12 -10.30 -2.61 -5.47
N TRP A 13 -10.27 -1.35 -5.91
CA TRP A 13 -10.41 -0.99 -7.32
C TRP A 13 -9.27 -1.58 -8.16
N GLY A 14 -8.01 -1.47 -7.68
CA GLY A 14 -6.84 -2.03 -8.37
C GLY A 14 -6.90 -3.55 -8.52
N LEU A 15 -7.29 -4.27 -7.46
CA LEU A 15 -7.50 -5.71 -7.50
C LEU A 15 -8.60 -6.11 -8.49
N ALA A 16 -9.69 -5.34 -8.56
CA ALA A 16 -10.76 -5.58 -9.52
C ALA A 16 -10.33 -5.38 -10.99
N GLN A 17 -9.28 -4.57 -11.25
CA GLN A 17 -8.70 -4.44 -12.59
C GLN A 17 -7.76 -5.60 -12.96
N ASN A 18 -7.34 -6.42 -11.98
CA ASN A 18 -6.38 -7.49 -12.18
C ASN A 18 -6.96 -8.83 -11.66
N PRO A 19 -8.00 -9.39 -12.33
CA PRO A 19 -8.75 -10.54 -11.85
C PRO A 19 -7.95 -11.85 -11.78
N GLU A 20 -6.82 -11.92 -12.49
CA GLU A 20 -5.92 -13.08 -12.49
C GLU A 20 -4.99 -13.12 -11.25
N LEU A 21 -4.95 -12.05 -10.45
CA LEU A 21 -4.12 -12.02 -9.25
C LEU A 21 -4.64 -13.03 -8.23
N PRO A 22 -3.73 -13.71 -7.49
CA PRO A 22 -4.12 -14.53 -6.36
C PRO A 22 -4.98 -13.74 -5.34
N SER A 23 -5.90 -14.42 -4.66
CA SER A 23 -6.69 -13.79 -3.60
C SER A 23 -5.87 -13.48 -2.34
N ASP A 24 -4.84 -14.28 -2.10
CA ASP A 24 -3.93 -14.12 -0.96
C ASP A 24 -2.62 -13.49 -1.43
N ILE A 25 -2.29 -12.34 -0.85
CA ILE A 25 -1.09 -11.56 -1.16
C ILE A 25 0.21 -12.34 -0.92
N THR A 26 0.21 -13.32 -0.01
CA THR A 26 1.39 -14.15 0.27
C THR A 26 1.79 -15.03 -0.91
N ASN A 27 0.88 -15.23 -1.88
CA ASN A 27 1.11 -15.98 -3.10
C ASN A 27 1.53 -15.10 -4.29
N TYR A 28 1.70 -13.78 -4.10
CA TYR A 28 2.08 -12.88 -5.19
C TYR A 28 3.51 -13.14 -5.64
N SER A 29 3.65 -13.38 -6.94
CA SER A 29 4.93 -13.31 -7.61
C SER A 29 5.37 -11.85 -7.82
N LYS A 30 6.59 -11.66 -8.31
CA LYS A 30 7.08 -10.34 -8.71
C LYS A 30 6.21 -9.72 -9.81
N ASP A 31 5.74 -10.53 -10.75
CA ASP A 31 4.93 -10.04 -11.87
C ASP A 31 3.52 -9.65 -11.42
N ASP A 32 2.97 -10.34 -10.42
CA ASP A 32 1.71 -9.98 -9.78
C ASP A 32 1.80 -8.61 -9.11
N PHE A 33 2.89 -8.35 -8.36
CA PHE A 33 3.15 -7.03 -7.80
C PHE A 33 3.35 -5.97 -8.89
N ASN A 34 4.04 -6.29 -9.99
CA ASN A 34 4.22 -5.36 -11.11
C ASN A 34 2.89 -4.99 -11.78
N ALA A 35 1.99 -5.97 -11.96
CA ALA A 35 0.66 -5.75 -12.52
C ALA A 35 -0.15 -4.80 -11.64
N LEU A 36 -0.24 -5.08 -10.34
CA LEU A 36 -0.95 -4.23 -9.38
C LEU A 36 -0.32 -2.84 -9.26
N LYS A 37 1.02 -2.75 -9.23
CA LYS A 37 1.77 -1.48 -9.23
C LYS A 37 1.46 -0.64 -10.46
N SER A 38 1.47 -1.23 -11.65
CA SER A 38 1.20 -0.51 -12.90
C SER A 38 -0.21 0.09 -12.92
N THR A 39 -1.16 -0.59 -12.27
CA THR A 39 -2.55 -0.14 -12.12
C THR A 39 -2.67 1.00 -11.11
N LEU A 40 -1.98 0.89 -9.97
CA LEU A 40 -2.14 1.80 -8.84
C LEU A 40 -1.20 3.00 -8.84
N GLN A 41 -0.10 2.98 -9.60
CA GLN A 41 0.96 3.99 -9.56
C GLN A 41 0.46 5.44 -9.68
N GLN A 42 -0.56 5.69 -10.50
CA GLN A 42 -1.11 7.04 -10.70
C GLN A 42 -1.97 7.51 -9.52
N PHE A 43 -2.47 6.58 -8.69
CA PHE A 43 -3.32 6.87 -7.55
C PHE A 43 -2.53 7.07 -6.26
N ILE A 44 -1.37 6.43 -6.13
CA ILE A 44 -0.49 6.52 -4.94
C ILE A 44 -0.23 7.96 -4.49
N PRO A 45 0.08 8.95 -5.36
CA PRO A 45 0.34 10.32 -4.92
C PRO A 45 -0.85 11.03 -4.28
N PHE A 46 -2.07 10.54 -4.48
CA PHE A 46 -3.29 11.14 -3.94
C PHE A 46 -3.65 10.62 -2.55
N ILE A 47 -2.95 9.59 -2.05
CA ILE A 47 -3.17 8.99 -0.74
C ILE A 47 -2.21 9.60 0.26
N LYS A 48 -2.74 10.18 1.33
CA LYS A 48 -1.99 10.86 2.39
C LYS A 48 -1.51 9.87 3.46
N PHE A 49 -0.65 8.91 3.09
CA PHE A 49 -0.19 7.84 3.98
C PHE A 49 0.30 8.29 5.37
N TYR A 50 0.84 9.51 5.50
CA TYR A 50 1.24 10.11 6.80
C TYR A 50 0.09 10.41 7.77
N ASN A 51 -1.16 10.35 7.30
CA ASN A 51 -2.35 10.47 8.14
C ASN A 51 -2.81 9.11 8.71
N LEU A 52 -2.17 8.00 8.31
CA LEU A 52 -2.44 6.68 8.86
C LEU A 52 -1.75 6.52 10.21
N THR A 53 -2.40 5.82 11.12
CA THR A 53 -1.75 5.32 12.33
C THR A 53 -0.71 4.25 11.98
N SER A 54 0.28 4.04 12.86
CA SER A 54 1.27 2.97 12.69
C SER A 54 0.62 1.60 12.54
N LYS A 55 -0.50 1.35 13.23
CA LYS A 55 -1.29 0.11 13.11
C LYS A 55 -1.91 -0.03 11.72
N GLU A 56 -2.61 0.99 11.24
CA GLU A 56 -3.22 0.97 9.89
C GLU A 56 -2.17 0.76 8.80
N PHE A 57 -1.02 1.43 8.89
CA PHE A 57 0.06 1.20 7.93
C PHE A 57 0.58 -0.24 7.98
N LEU A 58 0.88 -0.77 9.16
CA LEU A 58 1.46 -2.11 9.32
C LEU A 58 0.49 -3.21 8.87
N ASP A 59 -0.80 -3.06 9.17
CA ASP A 59 -1.80 -4.06 8.88
C ASP A 59 -2.25 -4.00 7.40
N GLU A 60 -2.43 -2.80 6.84
CA GLU A 60 -3.14 -2.63 5.55
C GLU A 60 -2.25 -2.18 4.39
N VAL A 61 -1.15 -1.44 4.65
CA VAL A 61 -0.28 -0.88 3.60
C VAL A 61 1.00 -1.70 3.43
N PHE A 62 1.64 -2.08 4.54
CA PHE A 62 2.90 -2.81 4.54
C PHE A 62 2.89 -4.15 3.76
N PRO A 63 1.80 -4.94 3.75
CA PRO A 63 1.74 -6.14 2.91
C PRO A 63 1.99 -5.83 1.43
N TYR A 64 1.56 -4.66 0.96
CA TYR A 64 1.67 -4.21 -0.42
C TYR A 64 2.90 -3.34 -0.70
N ARG A 65 3.90 -3.29 0.19
CA ARG A 65 5.08 -2.41 0.08
C ARG A 65 5.77 -2.40 -1.29
N GLU A 66 5.75 -3.51 -2.03
CA GLU A 66 6.38 -3.66 -3.35
C GLU A 66 5.74 -2.76 -4.43
N ILE A 67 4.48 -2.36 -4.24
CA ILE A 67 3.78 -1.49 -5.20
C ILE A 67 4.07 0.00 -4.95
N LEU A 68 4.60 0.35 -3.78
CA LEU A 68 4.92 1.73 -3.43
C LEU A 68 6.24 2.17 -4.10
N PRO A 69 6.39 3.48 -4.41
CA PRO A 69 7.70 4.05 -4.69
C PRO A 69 8.65 3.82 -3.51
N GLU A 70 9.87 3.38 -3.79
CA GLU A 70 10.86 3.02 -2.77
C GLU A 70 11.12 4.16 -1.77
N GLU A 71 11.29 5.38 -2.29
CA GLU A 71 11.50 6.56 -1.46
C GLU A 71 10.30 6.84 -0.53
N LEU A 72 9.08 6.70 -1.03
CA LEU A 72 7.87 6.87 -0.23
C LEU A 72 7.84 5.84 0.90
N PHE A 73 8.06 4.56 0.59
CA PHE A 73 8.04 3.49 1.59
C PHE A 73 9.11 3.69 2.67
N ILE A 74 10.34 4.03 2.29
CA ILE A 74 11.43 4.30 3.24
C ILE A 74 11.07 5.47 4.16
N ASN A 75 10.47 6.54 3.63
CA ASN A 75 10.08 7.69 4.45
C ASN A 75 8.94 7.36 5.42
N LEU A 76 7.95 6.57 5.00
CA LEU A 76 6.88 6.07 5.87
C LEU A 76 7.43 5.18 7.00
N LEU A 77 8.35 4.27 6.67
CA LEU A 77 9.01 3.42 7.68
C LEU A 77 9.79 4.24 8.72
N LYS A 78 10.52 5.27 8.28
CA LYS A 78 11.24 6.18 9.19
C LYS A 78 10.27 6.90 10.11
N ASP A 79 9.15 7.38 9.59
CA ASP A 79 8.15 8.10 10.39
C ASP A 79 7.54 7.20 11.46
N ILE A 80 7.15 5.99 11.07
CA ILE A 80 6.59 4.98 11.97
C ILE A 80 7.61 4.53 13.02
N SER A 81 8.88 4.35 12.66
CA SER A 81 9.92 3.98 13.64
C SER A 81 10.11 5.01 14.76
N LYS A 82 9.88 6.30 14.49
CA LYS A 82 9.95 7.35 15.52
C LYS A 82 8.85 7.21 16.55
N SER A 83 7.67 6.72 16.15
CA SER A 83 6.53 6.51 17.06
C SER A 83 6.75 5.41 18.10
N PHE A 84 7.71 4.51 17.88
CA PHE A 84 8.05 3.44 18.84
C PHE A 84 9.20 3.81 19.79
N GLY A 85 9.97 4.85 19.47
CA GLY A 85 11.17 5.26 20.24
C GLY A 85 10.94 6.43 21.20
N SER A 86 9.71 6.96 21.28
CA SER A 86 9.27 8.03 22.17
C SER A 86 8.37 7.50 23.27
#